data_AF-A0A2E3A9E7-F1
#
_entry.id   AF-A0A2E3A9E7-F1
#
_cell.length_a   1.000
_cell.length_b   1.000
_cell.length_c   1.000
_cell.angle_alpha   90.00
_cell.angle_beta   90.00
_cell.angle_gamma   90.00
#
_symmetry.space_group_name_H-M   'P 1'
#
loop_
_entity.id
_entity.type
_entity.pdbx_description
1 polymer ?
#
loop_
_entity_poly.entity_id
_entity_poly.type
_entity_poly.pdbx_seq_one_letter_code
_entity_poly.pdbx_strand_id
1 'polypeptide(L)'
;MNICENDYDESYVEGCTPATSISISFSAFGTYSIVFLGSNQGTSVETEPWAWISSDQTFFSYGYDDDDDGGTVTIQTLTDTSLVAVDDDGQKFTLSAL
;
A
#
# COMPACT_ATOMS: atom_id res chain seq x y z
N MET A 1 -8.72 2.17 1.16
CA MET A 1 -10.07 2.09 1.78
C MET A 1 -9.95 1.92 3.29
N ASN A 2 -10.82 2.51 4.09
CA ASN A 2 -10.86 2.29 5.55
C ASN A 2 -12.07 1.40 5.90
N ILE A 3 -11.85 0.31 6.65
CA ILE A 3 -12.93 -0.63 7.02
C ILE A 3 -14.06 0.00 7.86
N CYS A 4 -13.86 1.21 8.40
CA CYS A 4 -14.87 1.98 9.11
C CYS A 4 -15.47 3.13 8.28
N GLU A 5 -15.17 3.21 7.00
CA GLU A 5 -15.68 4.22 6.10
C GLU A 5 -16.84 3.67 5.27
N ASN A 6 -17.83 4.52 5.02
CA ASN A 6 -19.01 4.19 4.26
C ASN A 6 -18.76 4.43 2.77
N ASP A 7 -18.86 3.39 1.96
CA ASP A 7 -18.62 3.43 0.51
C ASP A 7 -19.54 4.40 -0.27
N TYR A 8 -20.64 4.86 0.33
CA TYR A 8 -21.58 5.78 -0.34
C TYR A 8 -21.29 7.26 -0.13
N ASP A 9 -20.69 7.62 1.00
CA ASP A 9 -20.55 9.03 1.42
C ASP A 9 -19.29 9.32 2.24
N GLU A 10 -18.35 8.38 2.30
CA GLU A 10 -17.05 8.50 3.00
C GLU A 10 -17.19 8.82 4.50
N SER A 11 -18.39 8.63 5.07
CA SER A 11 -18.64 8.88 6.48
C SER A 11 -18.17 7.73 7.36
N TYR A 12 -17.88 8.04 8.63
CA TYR A 12 -17.52 7.01 9.61
C TYR A 12 -18.75 6.20 10.04
N VAL A 13 -18.66 4.87 9.96
CA VAL A 13 -19.71 3.95 10.41
C VAL A 13 -19.85 4.03 11.93
N GLU A 14 -21.03 4.44 12.42
CA GLU A 14 -21.29 4.59 13.85
C GLU A 14 -21.09 3.25 14.59
N GLY A 15 -20.32 3.30 15.68
CA GLY A 15 -19.99 2.11 16.47
C GLY A 15 -18.94 1.19 15.83
N CYS A 16 -18.32 1.59 14.72
CA CYS A 16 -17.17 0.85 14.16
C CYS A 16 -15.98 0.86 15.13
N THR A 17 -15.20 -0.21 15.13
CA THR A 17 -13.87 -0.24 15.74
C THR A 17 -12.85 -0.44 14.63
N PRO A 18 -11.87 0.46 14.46
CA PRO A 18 -10.91 0.36 13.37
C PRO A 18 -10.06 -0.91 13.47
N ALA A 19 -9.43 -1.28 12.35
CA ALA A 19 -8.47 -2.37 12.34
C ALA A 19 -7.35 -2.11 13.35
N THR A 20 -6.97 -3.14 14.10
CA THR A 20 -5.91 -3.07 15.11
C THR A 20 -4.55 -3.49 14.56
N SER A 21 -4.55 -4.17 13.41
CA SER A 21 -3.33 -4.61 12.73
C SER A 21 -3.51 -4.62 11.22
N ILE A 22 -2.39 -4.41 10.53
CA ILE A 22 -2.28 -4.45 9.07
C ILE A 22 -1.19 -5.47 8.73
N SER A 23 -1.46 -6.35 7.77
CA SER A 23 -0.48 -7.25 7.19
C SER A 23 -0.32 -6.94 5.71
N ILE A 24 0.90 -6.68 5.26
CA ILE A 24 1.21 -6.37 3.87
C ILE A 24 2.04 -7.51 3.30
N SER A 25 1.64 -8.05 2.15
CA SER A 25 2.37 -9.09 1.44
C SER A 25 2.67 -8.66 0.02
N PHE A 26 3.94 -8.72 -0.38
CA PHE A 26 4.36 -8.42 -1.74
C PHE A 26 4.69 -9.72 -2.48
N SER A 27 4.11 -9.87 -3.68
CA SER A 27 4.39 -10.96 -4.59
C SER A 27 5.36 -10.51 -5.68
N ALA A 28 6.37 -11.32 -5.99
CA ALA A 28 7.26 -11.09 -7.13
C ALA A 28 6.54 -11.18 -8.50
N PHE A 29 5.27 -11.60 -8.52
CA PHE A 29 4.44 -11.73 -9.71
C PHE A 29 3.62 -10.47 -10.04
N GLY A 30 3.94 -9.33 -9.43
CA GLY A 30 3.33 -8.04 -9.77
C GLY A 30 2.02 -7.74 -9.03
N THR A 31 1.84 -8.30 -7.83
CA THR A 31 0.72 -7.94 -6.95
C THR A 31 1.19 -7.74 -5.53
N TYR A 32 0.48 -6.91 -4.77
CA TYR A 32 0.60 -6.83 -3.33
C TYR A 32 -0.79 -6.91 -2.71
N SER A 33 -0.85 -7.38 -1.46
CA SER A 33 -2.10 -7.42 -0.70
C SER A 33 -1.94 -6.75 0.65
N ILE A 34 -2.98 -6.03 1.04
CA ILE A 34 -3.10 -5.39 2.35
C ILE A 34 -4.29 -6.05 3.06
N VAL A 35 -4.04 -6.60 4.25
CA VAL A 35 -5.06 -7.26 5.07
C VAL A 35 -5.24 -6.48 6.36
N PHE A 36 -6.46 -6.00 6.59
CA PHE A 36 -6.86 -5.25 7.78
C PHE A 36 -7.58 -6.19 8.75
N LEU A 37 -7.08 -6.30 9.98
CA LEU A 37 -7.52 -7.27 10.98
C LEU A 37 -7.95 -6.60 12.29
N GLY A 38 -8.89 -7.24 13.00
CA GLY A 38 -9.29 -6.85 14.36
C GLY A 38 -10.38 -5.78 14.46
N SER A 39 -10.97 -5.38 13.34
CA SER A 39 -12.16 -4.54 13.31
C SER A 39 -13.42 -5.33 13.69
N ASN A 40 -14.42 -4.66 14.24
CA ASN A 40 -15.74 -5.24 14.50
C ASN A 40 -16.60 -5.38 13.23
N GLN A 41 -16.13 -4.85 12.10
CA GLN A 41 -16.69 -5.07 10.77
C GLN A 41 -16.09 -6.31 10.08
N GLY A 42 -15.13 -6.98 10.73
CA GLY A 42 -14.48 -8.18 10.22
C GLY A 42 -13.10 -7.91 9.63
N THR A 43 -12.75 -8.67 8.58
CA THR A 43 -11.48 -8.57 7.86
C THR A 43 -11.73 -7.92 6.50
N SER A 44 -10.93 -6.91 6.16
CA SER A 44 -10.87 -6.36 4.82
C SER A 44 -9.56 -6.76 4.14
N VAL A 45 -9.62 -7.02 2.83
CA VAL A 45 -8.48 -7.39 2.00
C VAL A 45 -8.51 -6.54 0.74
N GLU A 46 -7.42 -5.82 0.51
CA GLU A 46 -7.16 -5.11 -0.75
C GLU A 46 -6.06 -5.86 -1.50
N THR A 47 -6.16 -5.92 -2.82
CA THR A 47 -5.14 -6.55 -3.67
C THR A 47 -4.98 -5.74 -4.93
N GLU A 48 -3.76 -5.27 -5.12
CA GLU A 48 -3.43 -4.24 -6.09
C GLU A 48 -2.21 -4.68 -6.90
N PRO A 49 -2.08 -4.25 -8.16
CA PRO A 49 -0.93 -4.57 -8.98
C PRO A 49 0.26 -3.69 -8.60
N TRP A 50 1.45 -4.17 -8.94
CA TRP A 50 2.65 -3.35 -9.01
C TRP A 50 3.52 -3.81 -10.17
N ALA A 51 4.29 -2.91 -10.76
CA ALA A 51 5.15 -3.25 -11.90
C ALA A 51 6.43 -2.42 -11.90
N TRP A 52 7.55 -3.05 -12.28
CA TRP A 52 8.76 -2.33 -12.63
C TRP A 52 8.55 -1.52 -13.90
N ILE A 53 8.84 -0.23 -13.85
CA ILE A 53 8.80 0.67 -15.00
C ILE A 53 10.19 0.79 -15.62
N SER A 54 11.26 0.65 -14.81
CA SER A 54 12.64 0.66 -15.28
C SER A 54 13.25 -0.74 -15.31
N SER A 55 14.12 -0.99 -16.29
CA SER A 55 14.83 -2.25 -16.45
C SER A 55 15.93 -2.47 -15.39
N ASP A 56 16.39 -1.40 -14.75
CA ASP A 56 17.35 -1.44 -13.64
C ASP A 56 16.69 -1.62 -12.26
N GLN A 57 15.36 -1.80 -12.21
CA GLN A 57 14.58 -2.03 -10.99
C GLN A 57 14.76 -0.92 -9.93
N THR A 58 14.86 0.33 -10.39
CA THR A 58 14.92 1.52 -9.53
C THR A 58 13.62 2.32 -9.51
N PHE A 59 12.64 1.97 -10.38
CA PHE A 59 11.40 2.71 -10.52
C PHE A 59 10.23 1.74 -10.75
N PHE A 60 9.17 1.83 -9.94
CA PHE A 60 7.98 0.99 -10.04
C PHE A 60 6.68 1.78 -9.88
N SER A 61 5.59 1.29 -10.47
CA SER A 61 4.22 1.72 -10.18
C SER A 61 3.54 0.76 -9.20
N TYR A 62 2.56 1.27 -8.47
CA TYR A 62 1.63 0.49 -7.64
C TYR A 62 0.21 1.01 -7.82
N GLY A 63 -0.78 0.15 -7.56
CA GLY A 63 -2.19 0.46 -7.79
C GLY A 63 -2.59 0.33 -9.26
N TYR A 64 -3.89 0.42 -9.53
CA TYR A 64 -4.42 0.39 -10.90
C TYR A 64 -4.25 1.75 -11.60
N ASP A 65 -3.87 1.73 -12.89
CA ASP A 65 -3.67 2.94 -13.72
C ASP A 65 -4.95 3.80 -13.88
N ASP A 66 -6.13 3.25 -13.58
CA ASP A 66 -7.43 3.90 -13.74
C ASP A 66 -8.02 4.48 -12.43
N ASP A 67 -7.35 4.26 -11.28
CA ASP A 67 -7.82 4.67 -9.96
C ASP A 67 -6.90 5.77 -9.37
N ASP A 68 -7.48 6.79 -8.71
CA ASP A 68 -6.76 7.89 -8.03
C ASP A 68 -5.89 7.41 -6.83
N ASP A 69 -5.82 6.09 -6.59
CA ASP A 69 -5.12 5.44 -5.48
C ASP A 69 -3.76 4.83 -5.88
N GLY A 70 -3.38 4.95 -7.16
CA GLY A 70 -2.08 4.49 -7.69
C GLY A 70 -0.99 5.56 -7.69
N GLY A 71 0.27 5.14 -7.79
CA GLY A 71 1.41 6.06 -7.82
C GLY A 71 2.70 5.41 -8.30
N THR A 72 3.76 6.20 -8.38
CA THR A 72 5.10 5.72 -8.75
C THR A 72 6.13 5.98 -7.67
N VAL A 73 7.11 5.08 -7.55
CA VAL A 73 8.14 5.13 -6.52
C VAL A 73 9.51 4.96 -7.15
N THR A 74 10.41 5.89 -6.84
CA THR A 74 11.83 5.84 -7.20
C THR A 74 12.68 5.39 -6.00
N ILE A 75 13.38 4.28 -6.17
CA ILE A 75 14.35 3.75 -5.21
C ILE A 75 15.66 4.54 -5.34
N GLN A 76 16.06 5.22 -4.26
CA GLN A 76 17.37 5.88 -4.18
C GLN A 76 18.45 4.96 -3.65
N THR A 77 18.10 4.08 -2.72
CA THR A 77 19.03 3.12 -2.11
C THR A 77 18.26 1.92 -1.61
N LEU A 78 18.73 0.72 -1.97
CA LEU A 78 18.21 -0.55 -1.46
C LEU A 78 19.39 -1.41 -1.00
N THR A 79 19.34 -1.86 0.24
CA THR A 79 20.29 -2.80 0.84
C THR A 79 19.53 -3.97 1.43
N ASP A 80 20.26 -4.98 1.92
CA ASP A 80 19.66 -6.14 2.61
C ASP A 80 18.80 -5.76 3.82
N THR A 81 18.98 -4.56 4.39
CA THR A 81 18.31 -4.14 5.64
C THR A 81 17.62 -2.79 5.55
N SER A 82 17.72 -2.06 4.43
CA SER A 82 17.14 -0.74 4.31
C SER A 82 16.71 -0.39 2.90
N LEU A 83 15.62 0.37 2.82
CA LEU A 83 15.13 1.00 1.59
C LEU A 83 15.03 2.51 1.84
N VAL A 84 15.53 3.29 0.90
CA VAL A 84 15.29 4.74 0.79
C VAL A 84 14.66 4.99 -0.56
N ALA A 85 13.46 5.57 -0.56
CA ALA A 85 12.70 5.82 -1.78
C ALA A 85 11.95 7.16 -1.70
N VAL A 86 11.51 7.62 -2.87
CA VAL A 86 10.73 8.84 -3.05
C VAL A 86 9.55 8.53 -3.97
N ASP A 87 8.36 8.96 -3.59
CA ASP A 87 7.16 8.85 -4.44
C ASP A 87 7.08 9.99 -5.49
N ASP A 88 6.05 9.97 -6.31
CA ASP A 88 5.77 10.99 -7.34
C ASP A 88 5.42 12.36 -6.78
N ASP A 89 4.91 12.44 -5.55
CA ASP A 89 4.71 13.68 -4.81
C ASP A 89 6.01 14.26 -4.21
N GLY A 90 7.12 13.53 -4.33
CA GLY A 90 8.43 13.93 -3.82
C GLY A 90 8.62 13.68 -2.33
N GLN A 91 7.71 12.97 -1.68
CA GLN A 91 7.85 12.55 -0.29
C GLN A 91 8.86 11.40 -0.19
N LYS A 92 9.83 11.58 0.72
CA LYS A 92 10.90 10.61 0.96
C LYS A 92 10.56 9.73 2.16
N PHE A 93 10.63 8.42 1.98
CA PHE A 93 10.44 7.45 3.06
C PHE A 93 11.65 6.52 3.21
N THR A 94 11.78 5.95 4.41
CA THR A 94 12.86 5.02 4.75
C THR A 94 12.28 3.85 5.51
N LEU A 95 12.51 2.64 5.00
CA LEU A 95 12.14 1.39 5.66
C LEU A 95 13.40 0.68 6.16
N SER A 96 13.31 0.04 7.31
CA SER A 96 14.38 -0.79 7.87
C SER A 96 13.82 -2.17 8.18
N ALA A 97 14.55 -3.21 7.78
CA ALA A 97 14.23 -4.57 8.18
C ALA A 97 14.43 -4.74 9.69
N LEU A 98 13.55 -5.51 10.33
CA LEU A 98 13.60 -5.84 11.77
C LEU A 98 14.51 -7.06 12.03
#